data_AF-A0A090QDX6-F1
#
_entry.id   AF-A0A090QDX6-F1
#
_cell.length_a   1.000
_cell.length_b   1.000
_cell.length_c   1.000
_cell.angle_alpha   90.00
_cell.angle_beta   90.00
_cell.angle_gamma   90.00
#
_symmetry.space_group_name_H-M   'P 1'
#
loop_
_entity.id
_entity.type
_entity.pdbx_description
1 polymer ?
#
loop_
_entity_poly.entity_id
_entity_poly.type
_entity_poly.pdbx_seq_one_letter_code
_entity_poly.pdbx_strand_id
1 'polypeptide(L)'
;MLYYLFKYLEEQFQFPGASLFGFITFRAAIAFLLSLGISTVYGKRIIKFLQRQQVGETVRDLGLEGQSEKAGTPTMGGVIIIMATLIPVFLLSQLDNIYVVLLIVTTIWMGLIGFTDDYIKVFKKDKDGLKGKFKVLGQVGLGGAIVGGATMFFHPGITIKEEVTDPVVAQEIMARTELPVAFGEAIQSTKTTIPFLKNNEFEYTSLIDWIDPSLASWAWLIFIPIVIIIVTAVSNGANLTDGIDGLAAGTSAIAVITLALFAWISGNIIFSDYLNVMYIPNSGEMVVFITAFTGALVGFLWYNTYPAQVFMGDTG
;
A
#
# COMPACT_ATOMS: atom_id res chain seq x y z
N MET A 1 -16.18 -8.39 -1.61
CA MET A 1 -17.54 -8.93 -1.91
C MET A 1 -17.46 -10.33 -2.49
N LEU A 2 -16.62 -10.61 -3.50
CA LEU A 2 -16.42 -11.96 -4.01
C LEU A 2 -15.82 -12.90 -2.96
N TYR A 3 -14.84 -12.46 -2.18
CA TYR A 3 -14.31 -13.28 -1.06
C TYR A 3 -15.42 -13.78 -0.14
N TYR A 4 -16.25 -12.87 0.38
CA TYR A 4 -17.36 -13.23 1.28
C TYR A 4 -18.45 -14.07 0.58
N LEU A 5 -18.72 -13.81 -0.70
CA LEU A 5 -19.66 -14.60 -1.49
C LEU A 5 -19.18 -16.05 -1.63
N PHE A 6 -17.93 -16.27 -2.06
CA PHE A 6 -17.39 -17.61 -2.24
C PHE A 6 -17.17 -18.32 -0.90
N LYS A 7 -16.82 -17.59 0.17
CA LYS A 7 -16.82 -18.13 1.52
C LYS A 7 -18.21 -18.66 1.92
N TYR A 8 -19.27 -17.88 1.70
CA TYR A 8 -20.65 -18.30 1.97
C TYR A 8 -21.08 -19.50 1.11
N LEU A 9 -20.72 -19.51 -0.18
CA LEU A 9 -21.04 -20.62 -1.09
C LEU A 9 -20.32 -21.92 -0.69
N GLU A 10 -19.08 -21.83 -0.22
CA GLU A 10 -18.34 -22.96 0.33
C GLU A 10 -19.01 -23.47 1.61
N GLU A 11 -19.28 -22.59 2.58
CA GLU A 11 -19.83 -22.94 3.89
C GLU A 11 -21.24 -23.54 3.81
N GLN A 12 -22.11 -23.04 2.93
CA GLN A 12 -23.51 -23.46 2.86
C GLN A 12 -23.78 -24.53 1.80
N PHE A 13 -23.03 -24.51 0.70
CA PHE A 13 -23.36 -25.33 -0.47
C PHE A 13 -22.20 -26.21 -0.96
N GLN A 14 -21.00 -26.12 -0.37
CA GLN A 14 -19.80 -26.83 -0.83
C GLN A 14 -19.60 -26.66 -2.35
N PHE A 15 -19.82 -25.43 -2.82
CA PHE A 15 -19.85 -25.13 -4.25
C PHE A 15 -18.50 -25.42 -4.91
N PRO A 16 -18.44 -26.23 -5.99
CA PRO A 16 -17.17 -26.59 -6.61
C PRO A 16 -16.32 -25.37 -7.01
N GLY A 17 -15.09 -25.32 -6.49
CA GLY A 17 -14.13 -24.25 -6.75
C GLY A 17 -14.25 -23.02 -5.85
N ALA A 18 -15.23 -22.94 -4.95
CA ALA A 18 -15.34 -21.83 -3.99
C ALA A 18 -14.18 -21.81 -2.99
N SER A 19 -13.68 -22.99 -2.58
CA SER A 19 -12.46 -23.14 -1.78
C SER A 19 -11.22 -22.44 -2.36
N LEU A 20 -11.13 -22.23 -3.68
CA LEU A 20 -10.02 -21.50 -4.29
C LEU A 20 -9.90 -20.06 -3.77
N PHE A 21 -11.03 -19.42 -3.47
CA PHE A 21 -11.06 -18.07 -2.90
C PHE A 21 -10.58 -18.02 -1.44
N GLY A 22 -10.35 -19.15 -0.78
CA GLY A 22 -9.64 -19.21 0.50
C GLY A 22 -8.14 -18.93 0.35
N PHE A 23 -7.53 -19.33 -0.76
CA PHE A 23 -6.08 -19.20 -0.96
C PHE A 23 -5.67 -17.76 -1.32
N ILE A 24 -4.75 -17.21 -0.54
CA ILE A 24 -4.20 -15.85 -0.75
C ILE A 24 -3.54 -15.75 -2.13
N THR A 25 -2.79 -16.77 -2.55
CA THR A 25 -2.07 -16.79 -3.84
C THR A 25 -3.03 -16.74 -5.03
N PHE A 26 -4.14 -17.48 -4.97
CA PHE A 26 -5.18 -17.45 -5.99
C PHE A 26 -5.86 -16.09 -6.05
N ARG A 27 -6.26 -15.55 -4.89
CA ARG A 27 -6.87 -14.22 -4.82
C ARG A 27 -5.93 -13.11 -5.30
N ALA A 28 -4.65 -13.18 -4.96
CA ALA A 28 -3.63 -12.24 -5.42
C ALA A 28 -3.45 -12.31 -6.95
N ALA A 29 -3.38 -13.50 -7.53
CA ALA A 29 -3.28 -13.67 -8.97
C ALA A 29 -4.49 -13.09 -9.71
N ILE A 30 -5.71 -13.35 -9.23
CA ILE A 30 -6.93 -12.77 -9.81
C ILE A 30 -6.96 -11.25 -9.61
N ALA A 31 -6.54 -10.74 -8.45
CA ALA A 31 -6.51 -9.31 -8.18
C ALA A 31 -5.56 -8.56 -9.12
N PHE A 32 -4.38 -9.14 -9.37
CA PHE A 32 -3.44 -8.65 -10.39
C PHE A 32 -4.07 -8.64 -11.79
N LEU A 33 -4.64 -9.76 -12.24
CA LEU A 33 -5.23 -9.88 -13.58
C LEU A 33 -6.43 -8.96 -13.79
N LEU A 34 -7.32 -8.85 -12.79
CA LEU A 34 -8.46 -7.93 -12.84
C LEU A 34 -8.00 -6.49 -12.86
N SER A 35 -7.01 -6.13 -12.04
CA SER A 35 -6.47 -4.78 -11.99
C SER A 35 -5.80 -4.37 -13.31
N LEU A 36 -4.95 -5.25 -13.84
CA LEU A 36 -4.33 -5.10 -15.15
C LEU A 36 -5.38 -4.96 -16.24
N GLY A 37 -6.40 -5.82 -16.25
CA GLY A 37 -7.51 -5.79 -17.20
C GLY A 37 -8.32 -4.49 -17.09
N ILE A 38 -8.61 -4.02 -15.87
CA ILE A 38 -9.34 -2.76 -15.66
C ILE A 38 -8.53 -1.57 -16.18
N SER A 39 -7.27 -1.47 -15.80
CA SER A 39 -6.37 -0.39 -16.23
C SER A 39 -6.18 -0.39 -17.75
N THR A 40 -5.88 -1.54 -18.36
CA THR A 40 -5.67 -1.65 -19.82
C THR A 40 -6.95 -1.48 -20.63
N VAL A 41 -8.10 -2.03 -20.23
CA VAL A 41 -9.34 -1.96 -21.04
C VAL A 41 -10.07 -0.64 -20.84
N TYR A 42 -10.24 -0.20 -19.58
CA TYR A 42 -11.00 1.01 -19.27
C TYR A 42 -10.14 2.28 -19.26
N GLY A 43 -8.80 2.15 -19.15
CA GLY A 43 -7.87 3.27 -19.19
C GLY A 43 -8.10 4.19 -20.39
N LYS A 44 -8.21 3.65 -21.61
CA LYS A 44 -8.47 4.46 -22.82
C LYS A 44 -9.74 5.30 -22.74
N ARG A 45 -10.80 4.82 -22.07
CA ARG A 45 -12.04 5.60 -21.90
C ARG A 45 -11.82 6.75 -20.92
N ILE A 46 -11.11 6.49 -19.83
CA ILE A 46 -10.77 7.49 -18.80
C ILE A 46 -9.84 8.55 -19.40
N ILE A 47 -8.82 8.15 -20.15
CA ILE A 47 -7.91 9.07 -20.85
C ILE A 47 -8.68 10.00 -21.78
N LYS A 48 -9.59 9.46 -22.62
CA LYS A 48 -10.43 10.29 -23.49
C LYS A 48 -11.35 11.23 -22.71
N PHE A 49 -11.83 10.81 -21.55
CA PHE A 49 -12.61 11.66 -20.66
C PHE A 49 -11.77 12.79 -20.08
N LEU A 50 -10.58 12.50 -19.54
CA LEU A 50 -9.64 13.50 -19.01
C LEU A 50 -9.21 14.48 -20.11
N GLN A 51 -8.86 13.96 -21.29
CA GLN A 51 -8.49 14.77 -22.45
C GLN A 51 -9.60 15.75 -22.80
N ARG A 52 -10.88 15.31 -22.84
CA ARG A 52 -12.05 16.17 -23.10
C ARG A 52 -12.22 17.28 -22.05
N GLN A 53 -11.93 17.00 -20.78
CA GLN A 53 -12.02 17.99 -19.71
C GLN A 53 -10.89 19.03 -19.77
N GLN A 54 -9.76 18.67 -20.37
CA GLN A 54 -8.55 19.49 -20.49
C GLN A 54 -8.40 20.16 -21.88
N VAL A 55 -9.36 19.96 -22.80
CA VAL A 55 -9.35 20.62 -24.12
C VAL A 55 -9.55 22.13 -23.94
N GLY A 56 -8.50 22.90 -24.23
CA GLY A 56 -8.47 24.36 -24.06
C GLY A 56 -7.20 24.87 -23.37
N GLU A 57 -6.33 23.96 -22.91
CA GLU A 57 -5.01 24.32 -22.42
C GLU A 57 -4.07 24.65 -23.58
N THR A 58 -3.65 25.91 -23.64
CA THR A 58 -2.49 26.31 -24.46
C THR A 58 -1.24 25.79 -23.76
N VAL A 59 -0.60 24.76 -24.33
CA VAL A 59 0.74 24.32 -23.94
C VAL A 59 1.68 25.49 -24.21
N ARG A 60 2.00 26.26 -23.17
CA ARG A 60 2.93 27.39 -23.26
C ARG A 60 4.33 26.82 -23.33
N ASP A 61 5.05 27.16 -24.38
CA ASP A 61 6.40 26.68 -24.66
C ASP A 61 7.34 26.97 -23.47
N LEU A 62 7.81 25.90 -22.81
CA LEU A 62 8.78 25.96 -21.71
C LEU A 62 10.23 25.97 -22.21
N GLY A 63 10.47 25.89 -23.53
CA GLY A 63 11.81 25.90 -24.11
C GLY A 63 12.65 24.66 -23.79
N LEU A 64 12.01 23.56 -23.35
CA LEU A 64 12.66 22.27 -23.10
C LEU A 64 12.55 21.40 -24.35
N GLU A 65 13.64 20.72 -24.74
CA GLU A 65 13.64 19.77 -25.85
C GLU A 65 12.56 18.68 -25.62
N GLY A 66 11.69 18.44 -26.62
CA GLY A 66 10.60 17.45 -26.55
C GLY A 66 9.27 17.93 -25.96
N GLN A 67 9.14 19.20 -25.53
CA GLN A 67 7.86 19.78 -25.04
C GLN A 67 6.73 19.75 -26.07
N SER A 68 7.06 19.98 -27.34
CA SER A 68 6.12 19.98 -28.45
C SER A 68 5.53 18.60 -28.73
N GLU A 69 6.23 17.51 -28.39
CA GLU A 69 5.73 16.13 -28.53
C GLU A 69 4.73 15.74 -27.43
N LYS A 70 4.75 16.44 -26.29
CA LYS A 70 3.88 16.17 -25.13
C LYS A 70 2.58 17.00 -25.13
N ALA A 71 2.36 17.79 -26.18
CA ALA A 71 1.21 18.66 -26.29
C ALA A 71 -0.10 17.87 -26.47
N GLY A 72 -1.05 18.02 -25.54
CA GLY A 72 -2.38 17.39 -25.61
C GLY A 72 -2.51 16.05 -24.88
N THR A 73 -1.46 15.60 -24.18
CA THR A 73 -1.49 14.46 -23.27
C THR A 73 -2.12 14.87 -21.93
N PRO A 74 -3.23 14.24 -21.50
CA PRO A 74 -3.89 14.65 -20.27
C PRO A 74 -3.10 14.26 -19.01
N THR A 75 -3.25 15.05 -17.95
CA THR A 75 -2.79 14.73 -16.58
C THR A 75 -3.93 14.14 -15.72
N MET A 76 -3.64 13.72 -14.47
CA MET A 76 -4.52 12.98 -13.53
C MET A 76 -4.74 11.51 -13.88
N GLY A 77 -3.79 10.87 -14.57
CA GLY A 77 -3.83 9.45 -14.88
C GLY A 77 -3.84 8.53 -13.66
N GLY A 78 -3.39 9.02 -12.50
CA GLY A 78 -3.44 8.32 -11.21
C GLY A 78 -4.84 7.82 -10.83
N VAL A 79 -5.91 8.48 -11.31
CA VAL A 79 -7.29 8.02 -11.11
C VAL A 79 -7.51 6.61 -11.70
N ILE A 80 -6.85 6.28 -12.83
CA ILE A 80 -6.90 4.95 -13.43
C ILE A 80 -6.28 3.93 -12.46
N ILE A 81 -5.13 4.25 -11.89
CA ILE A 81 -4.39 3.37 -10.97
C ILE A 81 -5.20 3.12 -9.70
N ILE A 82 -5.76 4.18 -9.09
CA ILE A 82 -6.58 4.07 -7.88
C ILE A 82 -7.80 3.20 -8.14
N MET A 83 -8.56 3.44 -9.21
CA MET A 83 -9.76 2.64 -9.51
C MET A 83 -9.42 1.20 -9.86
N ALA A 84 -8.38 0.98 -10.67
CA ALA A 84 -7.92 -0.35 -11.06
C ALA A 84 -7.40 -1.16 -9.86
N THR A 85 -6.86 -0.49 -8.84
CA THR A 85 -6.41 -1.13 -7.59
C THR A 85 -7.59 -1.43 -6.65
N LEU A 86 -8.42 -0.42 -6.37
CA LEU A 86 -9.45 -0.53 -5.33
C LEU A 86 -10.59 -1.48 -5.72
N ILE A 87 -10.99 -1.54 -6.99
CA ILE A 87 -12.09 -2.42 -7.42
C ILE A 87 -11.77 -3.90 -7.14
N PRO A 88 -10.64 -4.47 -7.62
CA PRO A 88 -10.26 -5.84 -7.28
C PRO A 88 -10.06 -6.07 -5.78
N VAL A 89 -9.50 -5.09 -5.05
CA VAL A 89 -9.34 -5.16 -3.59
C VAL A 89 -10.69 -5.34 -2.91
N PHE A 90 -11.66 -4.45 -3.15
CA PHE A 90 -13.00 -4.58 -2.57
C PHE A 90 -13.70 -5.89 -2.95
N LEU A 91 -13.35 -6.50 -4.08
CA LEU A 91 -13.89 -7.79 -4.48
C LEU A 91 -13.22 -8.95 -3.73
N LEU A 92 -11.89 -8.98 -3.63
CA LEU A 92 -11.11 -10.17 -3.28
C LEU A 92 -10.43 -10.13 -1.90
N SER A 93 -10.19 -8.97 -1.31
CA SER A 93 -9.55 -8.89 0.01
C SER A 93 -10.53 -9.09 1.16
N GLN A 94 -10.00 -9.50 2.31
CA GLN A 94 -10.72 -9.44 3.59
C GLN A 94 -10.76 -7.99 4.08
N LEU A 95 -11.94 -7.37 4.10
CA LEU A 95 -12.14 -5.96 4.48
C LEU A 95 -12.22 -5.75 5.99
N ASP A 96 -12.37 -6.83 6.76
CA ASP A 96 -12.20 -6.86 8.21
C ASP A 96 -10.73 -6.84 8.64
N ASN A 97 -9.80 -7.06 7.70
CA ASN A 97 -8.37 -7.01 7.96
C ASN A 97 -7.89 -5.54 8.06
N ILE A 98 -7.36 -5.17 9.23
CA ILE A 98 -6.90 -3.80 9.51
C ILE A 98 -5.79 -3.34 8.55
N TYR A 99 -4.90 -4.22 8.11
CA TYR A 99 -3.83 -3.86 7.18
C TYR A 99 -4.38 -3.50 5.80
N VAL A 100 -5.39 -4.22 5.32
CA VAL A 100 -6.08 -3.91 4.06
C VAL A 100 -6.83 -2.58 4.18
N VAL A 101 -7.55 -2.36 5.28
CA VAL A 101 -8.26 -1.10 5.54
C VAL A 101 -7.28 0.07 5.54
N LEU A 102 -6.13 -0.07 6.18
CA LEU A 102 -5.09 0.95 6.19
C LEU A 102 -4.59 1.30 4.79
N LEU A 103 -4.33 0.29 3.95
CA LEU A 103 -3.89 0.52 2.57
C LEU A 103 -4.98 1.22 1.74
N ILE A 104 -6.25 0.80 1.87
CA ILE A 104 -7.38 1.45 1.19
C ILE A 104 -7.51 2.91 1.61
N VAL A 105 -7.53 3.18 2.92
CA VAL A 105 -7.65 4.55 3.45
C VAL A 105 -6.46 5.40 3.00
N THR A 106 -5.25 4.85 3.04
CA THR A 106 -4.03 5.55 2.59
C THR A 106 -4.10 5.92 1.12
N THR A 107 -4.49 4.98 0.25
CA THR A 107 -4.61 5.23 -1.19
C THR A 107 -5.68 6.27 -1.50
N ILE A 108 -6.84 6.20 -0.85
CA ILE A 108 -7.90 7.21 -1.05
C ILE A 108 -7.45 8.58 -0.53
N TRP A 109 -6.85 8.64 0.66
CA TRP A 109 -6.42 9.89 1.28
C TRP A 109 -5.34 10.60 0.46
N MET A 110 -4.28 9.89 0.08
CA MET A 110 -3.20 10.45 -0.73
C MET A 110 -3.69 10.78 -2.14
N GLY A 111 -4.50 9.90 -2.73
CA GLY A 111 -5.11 10.14 -4.03
C GLY A 111 -6.00 11.38 -4.05
N LEU A 112 -6.75 11.66 -2.97
CA LEU A 112 -7.56 12.88 -2.86
C LEU A 112 -6.70 14.14 -2.72
N ILE A 113 -5.61 14.09 -1.95
CA ILE A 113 -4.66 15.21 -1.84
C ILE A 113 -4.05 15.52 -3.21
N GLY A 114 -3.58 14.48 -3.90
CA GLY A 114 -2.99 14.58 -5.23
C GLY A 114 -3.98 15.06 -6.28
N PHE A 115 -5.19 14.49 -6.30
CA PHE A 115 -6.27 14.93 -7.18
C PHE A 115 -6.66 16.39 -6.94
N THR A 116 -6.68 16.84 -5.69
CA THR A 116 -6.95 18.25 -5.38
C THR A 116 -5.85 19.17 -5.91
N ASP A 117 -4.58 18.75 -5.81
CA ASP A 117 -3.43 19.48 -6.35
C ASP A 117 -3.52 19.59 -7.88
N ASP A 118 -3.67 18.46 -8.57
CA ASP A 118 -3.85 18.40 -10.03
C ASP A 118 -5.07 19.20 -10.49
N TYR A 119 -6.19 19.09 -9.78
CA TYR A 119 -7.42 19.82 -10.10
C TYR A 119 -7.22 21.34 -10.00
N ILE A 120 -6.51 21.82 -8.99
CA ILE A 120 -6.19 23.25 -8.85
C ILE A 120 -5.28 23.70 -10.00
N LYS A 121 -4.23 22.93 -10.32
CA LYS A 121 -3.29 23.24 -11.40
C LYS A 121 -3.99 23.38 -12.75
N VAL A 122 -4.86 22.43 -13.07
CA VAL A 122 -5.55 22.33 -14.35
C VAL A 122 -6.75 23.28 -14.42
N PHE A 123 -7.72 23.14 -13.50
CA PHE A 123 -9.00 23.84 -13.63
C PHE A 123 -8.98 25.27 -13.07
N LYS A 124 -8.16 25.55 -12.05
CA LYS A 124 -8.02 26.91 -11.51
C LYS A 124 -6.88 27.70 -12.16
N LYS A 125 -6.09 27.06 -13.04
CA LYS A 125 -4.93 27.66 -13.74
C LYS A 125 -3.88 28.24 -12.78
N ASP A 126 -3.81 27.69 -11.57
CA ASP A 126 -2.84 28.08 -10.55
C ASP A 126 -1.66 27.11 -10.59
N LYS A 127 -0.53 27.56 -11.15
CA LYS A 127 0.65 26.73 -11.39
C LYS A 127 1.29 26.22 -10.10
N ASP A 128 1.12 26.96 -9.00
CA ASP A 128 1.68 26.57 -7.71
C ASP A 128 0.87 25.42 -7.09
N GLY A 129 -0.31 25.13 -7.62
CA GLY A 129 -1.18 24.06 -7.17
C GLY A 129 -1.67 24.26 -5.74
N LEU A 130 -1.85 23.14 -5.03
CA LEU A 130 -2.11 23.17 -3.60
C LEU A 130 -0.86 23.68 -2.88
N LYS A 131 -0.99 24.76 -2.09
CA LYS A 131 0.15 25.29 -1.30
C LYS A 131 0.82 24.15 -0.54
N GLY A 132 2.14 24.03 -0.66
CA GLY A 132 2.89 22.90 -0.09
C GLY A 132 2.61 22.61 1.39
N LYS A 133 2.28 23.64 2.18
CA LYS A 133 1.85 23.49 3.59
C LYS A 133 0.61 22.60 3.74
N PHE A 134 -0.37 22.67 2.84
CA PHE A 134 -1.56 21.83 2.89
C PHE A 134 -1.28 20.40 2.42
N LYS A 135 -0.37 20.22 1.44
CA LYS A 135 0.10 18.90 1.00
C LYS A 135 0.81 18.17 2.14
N VAL A 136 1.74 18.85 2.81
CA VAL A 136 2.43 18.34 4.00
C VAL A 136 1.47 18.14 5.17
N LEU A 137 0.54 19.06 5.42
CA LEU A 137 -0.46 18.87 6.48
C LEU A 137 -1.32 17.63 6.24
N GLY A 138 -1.69 17.35 4.99
CA GLY A 138 -2.41 16.13 4.62
C GLY A 138 -1.57 14.86 4.82
N GLN A 139 -0.28 14.90 4.48
CA GLN A 139 0.68 13.79 4.71
C GLN A 139 0.93 13.56 6.21
N VAL A 140 1.05 14.63 7.00
CA VAL A 140 1.16 14.59 8.47
C VAL A 140 -0.14 14.07 9.07
N GLY A 141 -1.29 14.46 8.55
CA GLY A 141 -2.60 13.93 8.98
C GLY A 141 -2.71 12.42 8.73
N LEU A 142 -2.24 11.94 7.57
CA LEU A 142 -2.19 10.51 7.28
C LEU A 142 -1.23 9.77 8.23
N GLY A 143 0.03 10.21 8.32
CA GLY A 143 1.03 9.57 9.15
C GLY A 143 0.71 9.64 10.64
N GLY A 144 0.16 10.77 11.09
CA GLY A 144 -0.16 11.05 12.49
C GLY A 144 -1.49 10.47 12.95
N ALA A 145 -2.58 10.73 12.23
CA ALA A 145 -3.91 10.32 12.68
C ALA A 145 -4.30 8.91 12.22
N ILE A 146 -3.91 8.49 11.01
CA ILE A 146 -4.38 7.23 10.42
C ILE A 146 -3.39 6.09 10.68
N VAL A 147 -2.10 6.28 10.36
CA VAL A 147 -1.09 5.22 10.51
C VAL A 147 -0.56 5.16 11.96
N GLY A 148 -0.18 6.30 12.53
CA GLY A 148 0.42 6.40 13.86
C GLY A 148 -0.59 6.37 15.01
N GLY A 149 -1.69 7.12 14.90
CA GLY A 149 -2.61 7.41 16.01
C GLY A 149 -3.89 6.58 16.08
N ALA A 150 -4.33 5.92 15.01
CA ALA A 150 -5.59 5.15 15.02
C ALA A 150 -5.39 3.63 14.99
N THR A 151 -4.26 3.13 14.49
CA THR A 151 -4.15 1.70 14.17
C THR A 151 -2.95 0.98 14.76
N MET A 152 -1.74 1.56 14.77
CA MET A 152 -0.56 0.82 15.26
C MET A 152 -0.41 0.83 16.79
N PHE A 153 -0.86 1.90 17.48
CA PHE A 153 -0.79 1.97 18.95
C PHE A 153 -2.13 1.67 19.64
N PHE A 154 -3.27 1.92 18.97
CA PHE A 154 -4.59 1.88 19.60
C PHE A 154 -5.54 0.80 19.05
N HIS A 155 -5.25 0.17 17.91
CA HIS A 155 -6.13 -0.86 17.37
C HIS A 155 -5.64 -2.27 17.75
N PRO A 156 -6.46 -3.09 18.44
CA PRO A 156 -6.05 -4.41 18.94
C PRO A 156 -5.73 -5.42 17.84
N GLY A 157 -6.11 -5.13 16.59
CA GLY A 157 -5.85 -5.98 15.44
C GLY A 157 -4.45 -5.84 14.80
N ILE A 158 -3.63 -4.86 15.22
CA ILE A 158 -2.23 -4.78 14.78
C ILE A 158 -1.36 -5.40 15.85
N THR A 159 -0.96 -6.65 15.60
CA THR A 159 -0.22 -7.46 16.56
C THR A 159 0.95 -8.15 15.87
N ILE A 160 1.95 -8.49 16.66
CA ILE A 160 3.00 -9.42 16.27
C ILE A 160 2.89 -10.67 17.15
N LYS A 161 3.41 -11.79 16.68
CA LYS A 161 3.64 -12.94 17.55
C LYS A 161 5.12 -13.21 17.63
N GLU A 162 5.61 -13.40 18.84
CA GLU A 162 7.01 -13.69 19.12
C GLU A 162 7.21 -15.19 19.30
N GLU A 163 8.39 -15.68 18.94
CA GLU A 163 8.77 -17.05 19.22
C GLU A 163 8.89 -17.26 20.74
N VAL A 164 8.31 -18.34 21.24
CA VAL A 164 8.41 -18.70 22.64
C VAL A 164 9.80 -19.27 22.91
N THR A 165 10.61 -18.50 23.63
CA THR A 165 11.98 -18.88 23.98
C THR A 165 12.07 -19.89 25.13
N ASP A 166 11.00 -20.07 25.91
CA ASP A 166 10.93 -21.09 26.95
C ASP A 166 10.74 -22.49 26.33
N PRO A 167 11.71 -23.42 26.46
CA PRO A 167 11.66 -24.72 25.80
C PRO A 167 10.46 -25.59 26.23
N VAL A 168 10.00 -25.45 27.48
CA VAL A 168 8.90 -26.27 28.02
C VAL A 168 7.58 -25.80 27.44
N VAL A 169 7.37 -24.49 27.43
CA VAL A 169 6.16 -23.86 26.86
C VAL A 169 6.14 -24.03 25.34
N ALA A 170 7.30 -23.91 24.69
CA ALA A 170 7.43 -24.11 23.25
C ALA A 170 7.02 -25.54 22.84
N GLN A 171 7.50 -26.55 23.56
CA GLN A 171 7.18 -27.95 23.27
C GLN A 171 5.69 -28.25 23.46
N GLU A 172 5.03 -27.64 24.46
CA GLU A 172 3.59 -27.77 24.68
C GLU A 172 2.76 -27.11 23.56
N ILE A 173 3.15 -25.92 23.11
CA ILE A 173 2.46 -25.20 22.03
C ILE A 173 2.65 -25.93 20.70
N MET A 174 3.86 -26.39 20.39
CA MET A 174 4.15 -27.16 19.17
C MET A 174 3.35 -28.47 19.13
N ALA A 175 3.25 -29.17 20.27
CA ALA A 175 2.45 -30.39 20.36
C ALA A 175 0.95 -30.15 20.17
N ARG A 176 0.43 -28.99 20.58
CA ARG A 176 -0.99 -28.63 20.41
C ARG A 176 -1.34 -28.09 19.02
N THR A 177 -0.40 -27.37 18.41
CA THR A 177 -0.63 -26.68 17.13
C THR A 177 -0.17 -27.48 15.92
N GLU A 178 0.54 -28.59 16.14
CA GLU A 178 1.23 -29.38 15.10
C GLU A 178 2.18 -28.54 14.23
N LEU A 179 2.59 -27.37 14.73
CA LEU A 179 3.53 -26.48 14.07
C LEU A 179 4.97 -26.79 14.52
N PRO A 180 5.96 -26.60 13.63
CA PRO A 180 7.37 -26.82 13.97
C PRO A 180 7.93 -25.78 14.95
N VAL A 181 7.19 -24.71 15.24
CA VAL A 181 7.61 -23.59 16.09
C VAL A 181 6.46 -23.09 16.94
N ALA A 182 6.75 -22.75 18.19
CA ALA A 182 5.81 -22.16 19.11
C ALA A 182 5.87 -20.63 19.06
N PHE A 183 4.76 -20.03 18.65
CA PHE A 183 4.56 -18.59 18.76
C PHE A 183 3.66 -18.27 19.95
N GLY A 184 4.00 -17.20 20.67
CA GLY A 184 3.24 -16.69 21.80
C GLY A 184 1.89 -16.08 21.40
N GLU A 185 1.22 -15.46 22.38
CA GLU A 185 0.01 -14.71 22.12
C GLU A 185 0.29 -13.49 21.24
N ALA A 186 -0.73 -13.05 20.50
CA ALA A 186 -0.63 -11.88 19.64
C ALA A 186 -0.57 -10.62 20.52
N ILE A 187 0.60 -9.96 20.55
CA ILE A 187 0.84 -8.77 21.36
C ILE A 187 0.93 -7.53 20.47
N GLN A 188 0.41 -6.41 20.95
CA GLN A 188 0.68 -5.11 20.33
C GLN A 188 2.12 -4.73 20.61
N SER A 189 2.87 -4.38 19.57
CA SER A 189 4.27 -4.04 19.71
C SER A 189 4.63 -2.91 18.76
N THR A 190 5.53 -2.05 19.23
CA THR A 190 6.20 -1.04 18.42
C THR A 190 7.53 -1.57 17.89
N LYS A 191 7.62 -2.88 17.60
CA LYS A 191 8.81 -3.45 16.99
C LYS A 191 8.85 -3.14 15.50
N THR A 192 10.04 -2.89 14.98
CA THR A 192 10.34 -2.89 13.55
C THR A 192 11.55 -3.76 13.27
N THR A 193 11.67 -4.27 12.05
CA THR A 193 12.81 -5.08 11.64
C THR A 193 13.89 -4.20 11.00
N ILE A 194 15.11 -4.24 11.53
CA ILE A 194 16.29 -3.61 10.94
C ILE A 194 17.02 -4.66 10.09
N PRO A 195 17.01 -4.54 8.75
CA PRO A 195 17.65 -5.53 7.90
C PRO A 195 19.18 -5.56 8.15
N PHE A 196 19.78 -6.73 7.90
CA PHE A 196 21.23 -6.98 7.96
C PHE A 196 21.87 -6.98 9.37
N LEU A 197 21.07 -6.95 10.44
CA LEU A 197 21.56 -7.14 11.82
C LEU A 197 21.12 -8.51 12.39
N LYS A 198 21.92 -9.04 13.33
CA LYS A 198 21.49 -10.16 14.19
C LYS A 198 20.62 -9.58 15.31
N ASN A 199 19.55 -10.27 15.71
CA ASN A 199 18.51 -9.73 16.59
C ASN A 199 17.95 -8.42 16.01
N ASN A 200 17.43 -8.54 14.80
CA ASN A 200 16.98 -7.44 13.95
C ASN A 200 15.70 -6.75 14.44
N GLU A 201 15.13 -7.15 15.57
CA GLU A 201 13.95 -6.50 16.14
C GLU A 201 14.36 -5.27 16.94
N PHE A 202 13.87 -4.10 16.52
CA PHE A 202 14.07 -2.84 17.20
C PHE A 202 12.75 -2.36 17.81
N GLU A 203 12.69 -2.24 19.13
CA GLU A 203 11.54 -1.66 19.82
C GLU A 203 11.70 -0.14 19.98
N TYR A 204 10.71 0.64 19.55
CA TYR A 204 10.76 2.10 19.77
C TYR A 204 10.68 2.51 21.25
N THR A 205 10.15 1.64 22.12
CA THR A 205 10.13 1.80 23.59
C THR A 205 11.53 1.93 24.19
N SER A 206 12.52 1.22 23.60
CA SER A 206 13.90 1.19 24.10
C SER A 206 14.62 2.54 24.04
N LEU A 207 14.04 3.52 23.34
CA LEU A 207 14.60 4.88 23.22
C LEU A 207 14.31 5.76 24.43
N ILE A 208 13.34 5.40 25.27
CA ILE A 208 12.86 6.22 26.39
C ILE A 208 12.70 5.47 27.71
N ASP A 209 12.51 4.15 27.67
CA ASP A 209 12.36 3.32 28.87
C ASP A 209 13.62 3.31 29.77
N TRP A 210 14.80 3.51 29.20
CA TRP A 210 16.07 3.61 29.92
C TRP A 210 16.16 4.83 30.84
N ILE A 211 15.36 5.87 30.58
CA ILE A 211 15.27 7.08 31.42
C ILE A 211 14.37 6.79 32.62
N ASP A 212 13.17 6.27 32.35
CA ASP A 212 12.20 5.87 33.36
C ASP A 212 11.24 4.83 32.74
N PRO A 213 11.05 3.64 33.33
CA PRO A 213 10.16 2.61 32.80
C PRO A 213 8.72 3.06 32.57
N SER A 214 8.22 4.07 33.30
CA SER A 214 6.88 4.63 33.11
C SER A 214 6.72 5.35 31.76
N LEU A 215 7.83 5.79 31.15
CA LEU A 215 7.84 6.47 29.86
C LEU A 215 7.57 5.53 28.68
N ALA A 216 7.67 4.21 28.84
CA ALA A 216 7.37 3.26 27.76
C ALA A 216 5.96 3.47 27.16
N SER A 217 4.98 3.85 27.99
CA SER A 217 3.61 4.21 27.56
C SER A 217 3.53 5.43 26.64
N TRP A 218 4.60 6.23 26.57
CA TRP A 218 4.72 7.43 25.74
C TRP A 218 5.54 7.20 24.46
N ALA A 219 5.92 5.95 24.14
CA ALA A 219 6.71 5.62 22.94
C ALA A 219 6.05 6.07 21.63
N TRP A 220 4.72 6.20 21.62
CA TRP A 220 3.96 6.76 20.50
C TRP A 220 4.40 8.18 20.12
N LEU A 221 4.89 9.00 21.07
CA LEU A 221 5.40 10.35 20.79
C LEU A 221 6.64 10.34 19.89
N ILE A 222 7.40 9.24 19.86
CA ILE A 222 8.57 9.05 18.99
C ILE A 222 8.17 8.31 17.72
N PHE A 223 7.36 7.27 17.87
CA PHE A 223 6.91 6.46 16.75
C PHE A 223 6.14 7.27 15.70
N ILE A 224 5.20 8.11 16.12
CA ILE A 224 4.36 8.90 15.21
C ILE A 224 5.18 9.85 14.31
N PRO A 225 6.08 10.69 14.85
CA PRO A 225 6.95 11.52 14.01
C PRO A 225 7.77 10.74 13.00
N ILE A 226 8.30 9.57 13.37
CA ILE A 226 9.08 8.73 12.46
C ILE A 226 8.21 8.23 11.30
N VAL A 227 7.00 7.74 11.59
CA VAL A 227 6.03 7.33 10.57
C VAL A 227 5.67 8.49 9.64
N ILE A 228 5.40 9.68 10.19
CA ILE A 228 5.12 10.89 9.40
C ILE A 228 6.28 11.20 8.45
N ILE A 229 7.52 11.14 8.92
CA ILE A 229 8.71 11.39 8.11
C ILE A 229 8.78 10.37 6.97
N ILE A 230 8.59 9.07 7.25
CA ILE A 230 8.65 8.00 6.25
C ILE A 230 7.56 8.21 5.18
N VAL A 231 6.31 8.40 5.58
CA VAL A 231 5.18 8.61 4.65
C VAL A 231 5.40 9.83 3.78
N THR A 232 5.83 10.95 4.38
CA THR A 232 6.11 12.19 3.68
C THR A 232 7.27 12.01 2.71
N ALA A 233 8.36 11.36 3.12
CA ALA A 233 9.54 11.14 2.29
C ALA A 233 9.23 10.23 1.09
N VAL A 234 8.54 9.11 1.30
CA VAL A 234 8.17 8.17 0.24
C VAL A 234 7.21 8.82 -0.76
N SER A 235 6.19 9.54 -0.29
CA SER A 235 5.23 10.23 -1.16
C SER A 235 5.88 11.30 -2.03
N ASN A 236 6.72 12.16 -1.43
CA ASN A 236 7.40 13.20 -2.20
C ASN A 236 8.50 12.60 -3.09
N GLY A 237 9.16 11.51 -2.69
CA GLY A 237 10.13 10.79 -3.52
C GLY A 237 9.50 10.16 -4.76
N ALA A 238 8.32 9.56 -4.63
CA ALA A 238 7.57 9.03 -5.77
C ALA A 238 7.17 10.16 -6.74
N ASN A 239 6.68 11.28 -6.22
CA ASN A 239 6.30 12.45 -7.00
C ASN A 239 7.48 13.02 -7.80
N LEU A 240 8.66 13.14 -7.18
CA LEU A 240 9.89 13.58 -7.87
C LEU A 240 10.34 12.63 -8.98
N THR A 241 9.97 11.35 -8.88
CA THR A 241 10.31 10.32 -9.89
C THR A 241 9.38 10.38 -11.11
N ASP A 242 8.19 10.98 -10.99
CA ASP A 242 7.20 11.13 -12.08
C ASP A 242 7.53 12.30 -13.03
N GLY A 243 8.78 12.37 -13.49
CA GLY A 243 9.27 13.39 -14.43
C GLY A 243 9.45 12.90 -15.87
N ILE A 244 9.44 11.58 -16.09
CA ILE A 244 9.70 10.93 -17.37
C ILE A 244 8.66 9.83 -17.61
N ASP A 245 8.22 9.71 -18.86
CA ASP A 245 7.26 8.72 -19.35
C ASP A 245 7.62 7.30 -18.88
N GLY A 246 6.76 6.69 -18.07
CA GLY A 246 6.92 5.32 -17.57
C GLY A 246 7.87 5.15 -16.38
N LEU A 247 8.60 6.19 -15.94
CA LEU A 247 9.64 6.03 -14.92
C LEU A 247 9.05 5.72 -13.53
N ALA A 248 8.13 6.54 -13.05
CA ALA A 248 7.51 6.34 -11.73
C ALA A 248 6.69 5.05 -11.67
N ALA A 249 5.83 4.81 -12.67
CA ALA A 249 5.01 3.60 -12.72
C ALA A 249 5.86 2.32 -12.84
N GLY A 250 6.91 2.33 -13.67
CA GLY A 250 7.80 1.19 -13.88
C GLY A 250 8.63 0.85 -12.64
N THR A 251 9.28 1.84 -12.04
CA THR A 251 10.06 1.64 -10.81
C THR A 251 9.18 1.24 -9.63
N SER A 252 8.00 1.86 -9.50
CA SER A 252 7.03 1.52 -8.45
C SER A 252 6.54 0.09 -8.60
N ALA A 253 6.24 -0.40 -9.81
CA ALA A 253 5.78 -1.77 -10.02
C ALA A 253 6.77 -2.82 -9.48
N ILE A 254 8.07 -2.59 -9.68
CA ILE A 254 9.15 -3.46 -9.17
C ILE A 254 9.27 -3.34 -7.64
N ALA A 255 9.19 -2.13 -7.10
CA ALA A 255 9.25 -1.92 -5.66
C ALA A 255 8.08 -2.62 -4.94
N VAL A 256 6.85 -2.44 -5.45
CA VAL A 256 5.65 -2.98 -4.80
C VAL A 256 5.57 -4.50 -4.90
N ILE A 257 5.96 -5.13 -6.03
CA ILE A 257 5.96 -6.60 -6.11
C ILE A 257 6.97 -7.21 -5.12
N THR A 258 8.08 -6.52 -4.87
CA THR A 258 9.04 -6.91 -3.83
C THR A 258 8.40 -6.82 -2.44
N LEU A 259 7.63 -5.78 -2.15
CA LEU A 259 6.87 -5.66 -0.90
C LEU A 259 5.78 -6.74 -0.78
N ALA A 260 5.17 -7.19 -1.87
CA ALA A 260 4.22 -8.29 -1.85
C ALA A 260 4.87 -9.59 -1.37
N LEU A 261 6.12 -9.87 -1.79
CA LEU A 261 6.88 -11.03 -1.33
C LEU A 261 7.17 -10.94 0.17
N PHE A 262 7.59 -9.78 0.67
CA PHE A 262 7.82 -9.58 2.11
C PHE A 262 6.53 -9.73 2.92
N ALA A 263 5.41 -9.15 2.47
CA ALA A 263 4.12 -9.31 3.14
C ALA A 263 3.65 -10.77 3.16
N TRP A 264 3.93 -11.53 2.10
CA TRP A 264 3.60 -12.96 2.05
C TRP A 264 4.46 -13.79 3.00
N ILE A 265 5.77 -13.52 3.06
CA ILE A 265 6.71 -14.18 3.98
C ILE A 265 6.34 -13.88 5.43
N SER A 266 6.18 -12.61 5.79
CA SER A 266 5.80 -12.19 7.17
C SER A 266 4.41 -12.67 7.58
N GLY A 267 3.54 -13.01 6.63
CA GLY A 267 2.22 -13.58 6.88
C GLY A 267 2.20 -15.10 7.01
N ASN A 268 3.32 -15.79 6.81
CA ASN A 268 3.41 -17.24 6.86
C ASN A 268 4.37 -17.70 7.97
N ILE A 269 3.83 -18.39 8.97
CA ILE A 269 4.54 -18.87 10.16
C ILE A 269 5.83 -19.64 9.81
N ILE A 270 5.77 -20.51 8.79
CA ILE A 270 6.89 -21.39 8.42
C ILE A 270 8.01 -20.57 7.76
N PHE A 271 7.66 -19.66 6.85
CA PHE A 271 8.65 -18.85 6.14
C PHE A 271 9.23 -17.73 7.01
N SER A 272 8.40 -17.11 7.86
CA SER A 272 8.86 -16.07 8.78
C SER A 272 9.90 -16.62 9.75
N ASP A 273 9.66 -17.81 10.28
CA ASP A 273 10.62 -18.52 11.13
C ASP A 273 11.91 -18.88 10.36
N TYR A 274 11.78 -19.58 9.22
CA TYR A 274 12.93 -20.03 8.45
C TYR A 274 13.87 -18.88 8.01
N LEU A 275 13.29 -17.73 7.64
CA LEU A 275 14.05 -16.55 7.22
C LEU A 275 14.41 -15.60 8.37
N ASN A 276 14.04 -15.94 9.61
CA ASN A 276 14.25 -15.13 10.81
C ASN A 276 13.76 -13.69 10.62
N VAL A 277 12.51 -13.56 10.17
CA VAL A 277 11.79 -12.30 10.02
C VAL A 277 10.54 -12.31 10.88
N MET A 278 10.12 -11.12 11.30
CA MET A 278 8.96 -10.94 12.16
C MET A 278 7.70 -11.57 11.56
N TYR A 279 7.03 -12.41 12.35
CA TYR A 279 5.73 -12.97 12.00
C TYR A 279 4.61 -11.98 12.37
N ILE A 280 3.87 -11.53 11.36
CA ILE A 280 2.74 -10.60 11.50
C ILE A 280 1.46 -11.34 11.09
N PRO A 281 0.62 -11.77 12.04
CA PRO A 281 -0.62 -12.47 11.75
C PRO A 281 -1.51 -11.70 10.78
N ASN A 282 -2.12 -12.42 9.84
CA ASN A 282 -3.04 -11.86 8.83
C ASN A 282 -2.42 -10.81 7.87
N SER A 283 -1.11 -10.54 7.94
CA SER A 283 -0.43 -9.62 7.02
C SER A 283 -0.44 -10.11 5.56
N GLY A 284 -0.60 -11.42 5.35
CA GLY A 284 -0.72 -12.02 4.02
C GLY A 284 -1.89 -11.48 3.18
N GLU A 285 -2.92 -10.90 3.79
CA GLU A 285 -4.01 -10.23 3.05
C GLU A 285 -3.52 -9.00 2.28
N MET A 286 -2.45 -8.34 2.74
CA MET A 286 -1.84 -7.22 2.01
C MET A 286 -1.32 -7.66 0.64
N VAL A 287 -0.97 -8.93 0.45
CA VAL A 287 -0.51 -9.45 -0.85
C VAL A 287 -1.57 -9.26 -1.93
N VAL A 288 -2.86 -9.43 -1.60
CA VAL A 288 -3.98 -9.21 -2.53
C VAL A 288 -4.04 -7.73 -2.95
N PHE A 289 -3.85 -6.82 -1.99
CA PHE A 289 -3.80 -5.39 -2.28
C PHE A 289 -2.60 -5.01 -3.14
N ILE A 290 -1.41 -5.43 -2.74
CA ILE A 290 -0.16 -5.03 -3.38
C ILE A 290 -0.10 -5.58 -4.81
N THR A 291 -0.54 -6.81 -5.05
CA THR A 291 -0.62 -7.40 -6.39
C THR A 291 -1.68 -6.74 -7.27
N ALA A 292 -2.83 -6.33 -6.72
CA ALA A 292 -3.77 -5.47 -7.44
C ALA A 292 -3.11 -4.14 -7.84
N PHE A 293 -2.37 -3.51 -6.92
CA PHE A 293 -1.67 -2.26 -7.20
C PHE A 293 -0.59 -2.45 -8.27
N THR A 294 0.19 -3.53 -8.21
CA THR A 294 1.15 -3.90 -9.28
C THR A 294 0.45 -4.07 -10.62
N GLY A 295 -0.69 -4.78 -10.66
CA GLY A 295 -1.48 -4.95 -11.89
C GLY A 295 -1.96 -3.62 -12.47
N ALA A 296 -2.35 -2.67 -11.60
CA ALA A 296 -2.81 -1.35 -12.01
C ALA A 296 -1.67 -0.54 -12.64
N LEU A 297 -0.49 -0.55 -12.00
CA LEU A 297 0.73 0.11 -12.47
C LEU A 297 1.19 -0.47 -13.82
N VAL A 298 1.25 -1.81 -13.94
CA VAL A 298 1.61 -2.48 -15.21
C VAL A 298 0.59 -2.17 -16.30
N GLY A 299 -0.70 -2.15 -15.98
CA GLY A 299 -1.72 -1.78 -16.95
C GLY A 299 -1.68 -0.30 -17.33
N PHE A 300 -1.27 0.57 -16.40
CA PHE A 300 -1.12 2.00 -16.64
C PHE A 300 0.07 2.30 -17.54
N LEU A 301 1.16 1.54 -17.39
CA LEU A 301 2.35 1.63 -18.25
C LEU A 301 2.00 1.46 -19.73
N TRP A 302 0.99 0.64 -20.08
CA TRP A 302 0.51 0.52 -21.46
C TRP A 302 0.17 1.87 -22.12
N TYR A 303 -0.22 2.86 -21.33
CA TYR A 303 -0.55 4.21 -21.77
C TYR A 303 0.50 5.26 -21.42
N ASN A 304 1.44 4.95 -20.52
CA ASN A 304 2.40 5.91 -19.98
C ASN A 304 3.85 5.67 -20.47
N THR A 305 4.15 4.53 -21.09
CA THR A 305 5.43 4.33 -21.80
C THR A 305 5.59 5.33 -22.95
N TYR A 306 6.83 5.77 -23.20
CA TYR A 306 7.12 6.74 -24.26
C TYR A 306 6.65 6.23 -25.64
N PRO A 307 5.94 7.06 -26.43
CA PRO A 307 5.41 8.39 -26.08
C PRO A 307 4.12 8.30 -25.22
N ALA A 308 4.08 8.97 -24.06
CA ALA A 308 2.97 8.87 -23.12
C ALA A 308 1.64 9.45 -23.66
N GLN A 309 0.57 8.68 -23.49
CA GLN A 309 -0.82 9.05 -23.78
C GLN A 309 -1.55 9.62 -22.55
N VAL A 310 -0.98 9.49 -21.36
CA VAL A 310 -1.48 10.09 -20.11
C VAL A 310 -0.33 10.25 -19.10
N PHE A 311 -0.34 11.34 -18.35
CA PHE A 311 0.57 11.55 -17.21
C PHE A 311 -0.09 11.09 -15.91
N MET A 312 0.70 10.51 -15.01
CA MET A 312 0.22 10.01 -13.71
C MET A 312 -0.31 11.17 -12.87
N GLY A 313 0.46 12.26 -12.77
CA GLY A 313 0.08 13.46 -12.04
C GLY A 313 0.20 13.26 -10.53
N ASP A 314 -0.05 14.31 -9.74
CA ASP A 314 0.03 14.24 -8.28
C ASP A 314 -0.96 13.23 -7.68
N THR A 315 -2.02 12.90 -8.42
CA THR A 315 -3.06 11.93 -8.02
C THR A 315 -2.53 10.51 -7.83
N GLY A 316 -1.55 10.07 -8.62
CA GLY A 316 -1.09 8.68 -8.66
C GLY A 316 -0.04 8.36 -7.59
#